data_AF-R6XPJ2-F1
#
_entry.id   AF-R6XPJ2-F1
#
_cell.length_a   1.000
_cell.length_b   1.000
_cell.length_c   1.000
_cell.angle_alpha   90.00
_cell.angle_beta   90.00
_cell.angle_gamma   90.00
#
_symmetry.space_group_name_H-M   'P 1'
#
loop_
_entity.id
_entity.type
_entity.pdbx_description
1 polymer ?
#
loop_
_entity_poly.entity_id
_entity_poly.type
_entity_poly.pdbx_seq_one_letter_code
_entity_poly.pdbx_strand_id
1 'polypeptide(L)'
;MKKYDELVAIDKQEPMTLELFSSCLAKCTEWGLYKLFERLLDEYPELTDKYVKAIEDDIKDVILPEKTPEEEEENWNRLCERIKNEYGDDLISE
;
A
#
# COMPACT_ATOMS: atom_id res chain seq x y z
N MET A 1 15.13 -18.26 -0.01
CA MET A 1 14.68 -18.77 1.29
C MET A 1 13.46 -18.00 1.82
N LYS A 2 13.48 -16.65 1.83
CA LYS A 2 12.41 -15.80 2.40
C LYS A 2 10.95 -16.09 2.00
N LYS A 3 10.66 -16.61 0.79
CA LYS A 3 9.28 -16.87 0.34
C LYS A 3 8.56 -17.94 1.18
N TYR A 4 9.29 -18.93 1.70
CA TYR A 4 8.68 -19.97 2.53
C TYR A 4 8.36 -19.41 3.92
N ASP A 5 9.31 -18.67 4.50
CA ASP A 5 9.23 -18.04 5.82
C ASP A 5 8.05 -17.05 5.92
N GLU A 6 7.80 -16.28 4.86
CA GLU A 6 6.64 -15.38 4.76
C GLU A 6 5.30 -16.12 4.80
N LEU A 7 5.19 -17.23 4.07
CA LEU A 7 3.96 -18.00 3.99
C LEU A 7 3.65 -18.67 5.33
N VAL A 8 4.66 -19.25 5.99
CA VAL A 8 4.47 -19.87 7.31
C VAL A 8 4.17 -18.85 8.40
N ALA A 9 4.69 -17.62 8.29
CA ALA A 9 4.36 -16.52 9.18
C ALA A 9 2.92 -16.00 8.96
N ILE A 10 2.49 -15.86 7.70
CA ILE A 10 1.09 -15.52 7.37
C ILE A 10 0.12 -16.60 7.90
N ASP A 11 0.50 -17.87 7.78
CA ASP A 11 -0.26 -19.01 8.32
C ASP A 11 -0.13 -19.17 9.85
N LYS A 12 0.59 -18.26 10.53
CA LYS A 12 0.81 -18.25 11.99
C LYS A 12 1.50 -19.50 12.53
N GLN A 13 2.18 -20.25 11.67
CA GLN A 13 3.03 -21.37 12.06
C GLN A 13 4.33 -20.88 12.70
N GLU A 14 4.77 -19.68 12.32
CA GLU A 14 5.89 -18.96 12.92
C GLU A 14 5.47 -17.53 13.31
N PRO A 15 6.13 -16.93 14.30
CA PRO A 15 5.84 -15.55 14.70
C PRO A 15 6.17 -14.58 13.57
N MET A 16 5.25 -13.68 13.28
CA MET A 16 5.46 -12.58 12.35
C MET A 16 6.53 -11.62 12.91
N THR A 17 7.63 -11.46 12.17
CA THR A 17 8.68 -10.48 12.49
C THR A 17 8.49 -9.23 11.64
N LEU A 18 9.07 -8.10 12.05
CA LEU A 18 9.01 -6.85 11.28
C LEU A 18 9.61 -7.01 9.86
N GLU A 19 10.67 -7.82 9.70
CA GLU A 19 11.27 -8.10 8.39
C GLU A 19 10.30 -8.85 7.47
N LEU A 20 9.68 -9.92 7.97
CA LEU A 20 8.72 -10.71 7.19
C LEU A 20 7.47 -9.89 6.87
N PHE A 21 6.98 -9.14 7.86
CA PHE A 21 5.85 -8.22 7.70
C PHE A 21 6.11 -7.20 6.59
N SER A 22 7.24 -6.48 6.66
CA SER A 22 7.61 -5.47 5.67
C SER A 22 7.76 -6.07 4.27
N SER A 23 8.35 -7.27 4.17
CA SER A 23 8.53 -8.00 2.90
C SER A 23 7.19 -8.46 2.31
N CYS A 24 6.25 -8.93 3.15
CA CYS A 24 4.89 -9.28 2.74
C CYS A 24 4.13 -8.06 2.22
N LEU A 25 4.18 -6.94 2.93
CA LEU A 25 3.50 -5.70 2.50
C LEU A 25 4.06 -5.18 1.17
N ALA A 26 5.38 -5.18 1.00
CA ALA A 26 6.01 -4.79 -0.27
C ALA A 26 5.53 -5.63 -1.45
N LYS A 27 5.46 -6.96 -1.28
CA LYS A 27 4.94 -7.88 -2.30
C LYS A 27 3.45 -7.70 -2.54
N CYS A 28 2.67 -7.41 -1.50
CA CYS A 28 1.25 -7.12 -1.68
C CYS A 28 1.06 -5.88 -2.56
N THR A 29 1.85 -4.83 -2.35
CA THR A 29 1.81 -3.62 -3.20
C THR A 29 2.26 -3.93 -4.63
N GLU A 30 3.36 -4.66 -4.82
CA GLU A 30 3.85 -5.03 -6.16
C GLU A 30 2.84 -5.86 -6.95
N TRP A 31 2.09 -6.74 -6.29
CA TRP A 31 1.15 -7.67 -6.93
C TRP A 31 -0.31 -7.23 -6.83
N GLY A 32 -0.60 -6.06 -6.27
CA GLY A 32 -1.97 -5.54 -6.10
C GLY A 32 -2.84 -6.36 -5.12
N LEU A 33 -2.24 -7.04 -4.15
CA LEU A 33 -2.94 -7.87 -3.15
C LEU A 33 -3.45 -7.04 -1.96
N TYR A 34 -4.21 -5.97 -2.22
CA TYR A 34 -4.60 -5.00 -1.19
C TYR A 34 -5.45 -5.58 -0.05
N LYS A 35 -6.29 -6.59 -0.33
CA LYS A 35 -7.05 -7.27 0.73
C LYS A 35 -6.14 -8.00 1.74
N LEU A 36 -5.04 -8.58 1.26
CA LEU A 36 -4.06 -9.23 2.14
C LEU A 36 -3.26 -8.17 2.90
N PHE A 37 -2.89 -7.08 2.22
CA PHE A 37 -2.21 -5.94 2.82
C PHE A 37 -3.02 -5.39 4.00
N GLU A 38 -4.28 -5.01 3.78
CA GLU A 38 -5.19 -4.49 4.81
C GLU A 38 -5.31 -5.46 6.00
N ARG A 39 -5.55 -6.74 5.72
CA ARG A 39 -5.64 -7.76 6.76
C ARG A 39 -4.36 -7.86 7.61
N LEU A 40 -3.18 -7.79 6.98
CA LEU A 40 -1.92 -7.83 7.72
C LEU A 40 -1.75 -6.60 8.62
N LEU A 41 -2.15 -5.41 8.14
CA LEU A 41 -2.10 -4.20 8.95
C LEU A 41 -2.98 -4.30 10.20
N ASP A 42 -4.20 -4.83 10.05
CA ASP A 42 -5.15 -5.01 11.14
C ASP A 42 -4.72 -6.10 12.13
N GLU A 43 -4.11 -7.19 11.64
CA GLU A 43 -3.69 -8.32 12.48
C GLU A 43 -2.43 -8.01 13.31
N TYR A 44 -1.58 -7.10 12.86
CA TYR A 44 -0.30 -6.78 13.51
C TYR A 44 -0.10 -5.27 13.74
N PRO A 45 -0.96 -4.62 14.56
CA PRO A 45 -0.93 -3.16 14.75
C PRO A 45 0.43 -2.65 15.27
N GLU A 46 1.09 -3.38 16.17
CA GLU A 46 2.42 -2.99 16.67
C GLU A 46 3.52 -3.03 15.60
N LEU A 47 3.39 -3.92 14.60
CA LEU A 47 4.31 -3.98 13.47
C LEU A 47 3.95 -2.92 12.43
N THR A 48 2.66 -2.64 12.24
CA THR A 48 2.15 -1.53 11.43
C THR A 48 2.73 -0.21 11.89
N ASP A 49 2.66 0.12 13.18
CA ASP A 49 3.20 1.36 13.72
C ASP A 49 4.70 1.51 13.46
N LYS A 50 5.47 0.43 13.63
CA LYS A 50 6.92 0.42 13.35
C LYS A 50 7.23 0.57 11.87
N TYR A 51 6.44 -0.08 11.02
CA TYR A 51 6.57 -0.01 9.57
C TYR A 51 6.26 1.39 9.04
N VAL A 52 5.15 1.98 9.48
CA VAL A 52 4.77 3.36 9.13
C VAL A 52 5.84 4.34 9.57
N LYS A 53 6.31 4.22 10.82
CA LYS A 53 7.37 5.10 11.33
C LYS A 53 8.67 4.98 10.52
N ALA A 54 9.05 3.77 10.10
CA ALA A 54 10.23 3.59 9.24
C ALA A 54 10.06 4.30 7.89
N ILE A 55 8.87 4.24 7.29
CA ILE A 55 8.56 4.98 6.06
C ILE A 55 8.64 6.49 6.30
N GLU A 56 8.00 6.99 7.37
CA GLU A 56 8.02 8.42 7.73
C GLU A 56 9.46 8.92 7.91
N ASP A 57 10.29 8.16 8.62
CA ASP A 57 11.70 8.47 8.84
C ASP A 57 12.51 8.47 7.52
N ASP A 58 12.21 7.56 6.59
CA ASP A 58 12.86 7.45 5.28
C ASP A 58 12.47 8.60 4.34
N ILE A 59 11.23 9.11 4.42
CA ILE A 59 10.72 10.16 3.54
C ILE A 59 10.75 11.56 4.14
N LYS A 60 11.15 11.72 5.40
CA LYS A 60 11.05 13.01 6.13
C LYS A 60 11.71 14.20 5.41
N ASP A 61 12.77 13.95 4.66
CA ASP A 61 13.56 14.97 3.95
C ASP A 61 13.22 15.03 2.45
N VAL A 62 12.26 14.22 1.99
CA VAL A 62 11.83 14.19 0.60
C VAL A 62 10.87 15.34 0.34
N ILE A 63 11.31 16.27 -0.51
CA ILE A 63 10.47 17.35 -1.03
C ILE A 63 9.80 16.86 -2.31
N LEU A 64 8.47 16.74 -2.29
CA LEU A 64 7.70 16.45 -3.49
C LEU A 64 7.76 17.65 -4.46
N PRO A 65 7.81 17.41 -5.77
CA PRO A 65 7.73 18.50 -6.75
C PRO A 65 6.39 19.22 -6.62
N GLU A 66 6.41 20.55 -6.73
CA GLU A 66 5.19 21.34 -6.88
C GLU A 66 4.48 20.90 -8.16
N LYS A 67 3.16 20.70 -8.06
CA LYS A 67 2.31 20.46 -9.23
C LYS A 67 1.64 21.76 -9.62
N THR A 68 1.54 22.02 -10.91
CA THR A 68 0.71 23.16 -11.37
C THR A 68 -0.78 22.79 -11.26
N PRO A 69 -1.68 23.79 -11.17
CA PRO A 69 -3.12 23.53 -11.19
C PRO A 69 -3.58 22.71 -12.41
N GLU A 70 -2.95 22.95 -13.57
CA GLU A 70 -3.25 22.22 -14.80
C GLU A 70 -2.82 20.74 -14.71
N GLU A 71 -1.67 20.44 -14.10
CA GLU A 71 -1.22 19.06 -13.88
C GLU A 71 -2.10 18.32 -12.86
N GLU A 72 -2.62 19.02 -11.84
CA GLU A 72 -3.57 18.45 -10.90
C GLU A 72 -4.90 18.10 -11.57
N GLU A 73 -5.43 19.00 -12.39
CA GLU A 73 -6.65 18.79 -13.16
C GLU A 73 -6.50 17.62 -14.16
N GLU A 74 -5.39 17.55 -14.89
CA GLU A 74 -5.12 16.45 -15.81
C GLU A 74 -5.04 15.10 -15.08
N ASN A 75 -4.32 15.06 -13.95
CA ASN A 75 -4.21 13.86 -13.12
C ASN A 75 -5.58 13.41 -12.58
N TRP A 76 -6.41 14.37 -12.15
CA TRP A 76 -7.77 14.12 -11.69
C TRP A 76 -8.65 13.53 -12.80
N ASN A 77 -8.67 14.17 -13.97
CA ASN A 77 -9.45 13.72 -15.12
C ASN A 77 -9.06 12.29 -15.52
N ARG A 78 -7.75 12.00 -15.55
CA ARG A 78 -7.23 10.66 -15.84
C ARG A 78 -7.66 9.61 -14.81
N LEU A 79 -7.70 9.99 -13.53
CA LEU A 79 -8.20 9.12 -12.47
C LEU A 79 -9.69 8.84 -12.65
N CYS A 80 -10.49 9.88 -12.91
CA CYS A 80 -11.92 9.73 -13.16
C CYS A 80 -12.20 8.83 -14.36
N GLU A 81 -11.49 8.98 -15.49
CA GLU A 81 -11.63 8.10 -16.64
C GLU A 81 -11.31 6.64 -16.30
N ARG A 82 -10.26 6.38 -15.52
CA ARG A 82 -9.92 5.01 -15.09
C ARG A 82 -11.03 4.40 -14.25
N ILE A 83 -11.58 5.15 -13.30
CA ILE A 83 -12.68 4.68 -12.44
C ILE A 83 -13.93 4.41 -13.27
N LYS A 84 -14.30 5.30 -14.21
CA LYS A 84 -15.41 5.07 -15.15
C LYS A 84 -15.22 3.81 -15.98
N ASN A 85 -14.02 3.59 -16.50
CA ASN A 85 -13.71 2.42 -17.31
C ASN A 85 -13.78 1.11 -16.52
N GLU A 86 -13.42 1.14 -15.23
CA GLU A 86 -13.38 -0.07 -14.40
C GLU A 86 -14.73 -0.38 -13.75
N TYR A 87 -15.51 0.64 -13.37
CA TYR A 87 -16.71 0.48 -12.54
C TYR A 87 -18.00 1.04 -13.16
N GLY A 88 -17.94 1.74 -14.30
CA GLY A 88 -19.08 2.38 -14.94
C GLY A 88 -19.32 3.82 -14.51
N ASP A 89 -20.24 4.51 -15.19
CA ASP A 89 -20.49 5.95 -15.01
C ASP A 89 -21.16 6.32 -13.67
N ASP A 90 -21.75 5.35 -12.96
CA ASP A 90 -22.57 5.60 -11.77
C ASP A 90 -21.77 5.96 -10.50
N LEU A 91 -20.43 5.93 -10.53
CA LEU A 91 -19.58 6.11 -9.35
C LEU A 91 -18.87 7.45 -9.24
N ILE A 92 -18.95 8.33 -10.26
CA ILE A 92 -18.26 9.62 -10.23
C ILE A 92 -19.30 10.73 -10.27
N SER A 93 -19.72 11.19 -9.09
CA SER A 93 -20.54 12.39 -8.94
C SER A 93 -19.67 13.64 -8.83
N GLU A 94 -20.12 14.73 -9.47
CA GLU A 94 -19.57 16.10 -9.38
C GLU A 94 -19.47 16.65 -7.94
#